data_AF-A0A2X2YE46-F1
#
_entry.id   AF-A0A2X2YE46-F1
#
_cell.length_a   1.000
_cell.length_b   1.000
_cell.length_c   1.000
_cell.angle_alpha   90.00
_cell.angle_beta   90.00
_cell.angle_gamma   90.00
#
_symmetry.space_group_name_H-M   'P 1'
#
loop_
_entity.id
_entity.type
_entity.pdbx_description
1 polymer ?
#
loop_
_entity_poly.entity_id
_entity_poly.type
_entity_poly.pdbx_seq_one_letter_code
_entity_poly.pdbx_strand_id
1 'polypeptide(L)'
;MPARPSEGWRLLWLTRENGESGVLVPVDGVKRSDALNALATQYSGVAWIDRKSTFDTLFALYRNVLTGLLFVALAVIACGAMIRLGWRKGLVSLVPSVLSLGCGLAALTLSGHAVNLFSLLALVLVLGIGINYTLFFSNPRGTPLTSLLAITLAMMTTLLTLGMLVFSATQAISSFGIVLVSGIFTAFLLSPLAMPGKKEKKRR
;
A
#
# COMPACT_ATOMS: atom_id res chain seq x y z
N MET A 1 -36.97 -12.18 13.58
CA MET A 1 -37.82 -13.01 12.70
C MET A 1 -36.87 -13.70 11.72
N PRO A 2 -36.63 -15.03 11.82
CA PRO A 2 -35.63 -15.70 11.00
C PRO A 2 -36.09 -15.77 9.53
N ALA A 3 -35.22 -15.36 8.61
CA ALA A 3 -35.46 -15.43 7.17
C ALA A 3 -35.70 -16.88 6.75
N ARG A 4 -36.71 -17.11 5.90
CA ARG A 4 -37.00 -18.44 5.36
C ARG A 4 -35.82 -18.88 4.46
N PRO A 5 -35.32 -20.13 4.57
CA PRO A 5 -34.16 -20.63 3.81
C PRO A 5 -34.26 -20.49 2.27
N SER A 6 -35.44 -20.18 1.73
CA SER A 6 -35.73 -20.12 0.30
C SER A 6 -35.62 -18.73 -0.35
N GLU A 7 -35.48 -17.64 0.41
CA GLU A 7 -35.42 -16.28 -0.19
C GLU A 7 -34.10 -15.99 -0.90
N GLY A 8 -32.97 -16.53 -0.42
CA GLY A 8 -31.67 -16.35 -1.05
C GLY A 8 -31.57 -16.95 -2.46
N TRP A 9 -32.31 -18.04 -2.71
CA TRP A 9 -32.34 -18.73 -4.01
C TRP A 9 -33.16 -18.01 -5.08
N ARG A 10 -34.09 -17.14 -4.66
CA ARG A 10 -34.90 -16.35 -5.58
C ARG A 10 -34.10 -15.24 -6.29
N LEU A 11 -32.99 -14.81 -5.69
CA LEU A 11 -32.03 -13.87 -6.32
C LEU A 11 -31.20 -14.51 -7.44
N LEU A 12 -31.18 -15.84 -7.50
CA LEU A 12 -30.46 -16.59 -8.52
C LEU A 12 -31.32 -16.84 -9.77
N TRP A 13 -32.63 -16.56 -9.71
CA TRP A 13 -33.55 -16.74 -10.83
C TRP A 13 -33.92 -15.37 -11.44
N LEU A 14 -33.50 -15.14 -12.67
CA LEU A 14 -33.73 -13.90 -13.40
C LEU A 14 -34.72 -14.16 -14.54
N THR A 15 -35.97 -13.76 -14.36
CA THR A 15 -36.97 -13.79 -15.44
C THR A 15 -36.94 -12.45 -16.17
N ARG A 16 -36.67 -12.45 -17.47
CA ARG A 16 -36.73 -11.28 -18.34
C ARG A 16 -38.17 -11.06 -18.82
N GLU A 17 -38.56 -9.83 -19.12
CA GLU A 17 -39.93 -9.48 -19.57
C GLU A 17 -40.38 -10.24 -20.83
N ASN A 18 -39.43 -10.79 -21.60
CA ASN A 18 -39.69 -11.56 -22.82
C ASN A 18 -40.01 -13.06 -22.56
N GLY A 19 -40.09 -13.50 -21.29
CA GLY A 19 -40.35 -14.90 -20.91
C GLY A 19 -39.10 -15.79 -20.80
N GLU A 20 -37.92 -15.29 -21.17
CA GLU A 20 -36.64 -15.99 -20.97
C GLU A 20 -36.24 -15.97 -19.48
N SER A 21 -35.82 -17.12 -18.95
CA SER A 21 -35.36 -17.26 -17.57
C SER A 21 -33.88 -17.66 -17.52
N GLY A 22 -33.07 -16.92 -16.76
CA GLY A 22 -31.67 -17.23 -16.48
C GLY A 22 -31.48 -17.67 -15.03
N VAL A 23 -30.56 -18.61 -14.79
CA VAL A 23 -30.23 -19.10 -13.44
C VAL A 23 -28.75 -18.89 -13.16
N LEU A 24 -28.45 -18.27 -12.01
CA LEU A 24 -27.09 -18.18 -11.47
C LEU A 24 -26.84 -19.40 -10.59
N VAL A 25 -25.93 -20.27 -11.00
CA VAL A 25 -25.52 -21.44 -10.21
C VAL A 25 -24.20 -21.12 -9.52
N PRO A 26 -24.16 -20.89 -8.19
CA PRO A 26 -22.90 -20.74 -7.48
C PRO A 26 -22.15 -22.06 -7.51
N VAL A 27 -20.89 -22.03 -7.93
CA VAL A 27 -20.02 -23.20 -8.00
C VAL A 27 -18.83 -22.97 -7.06
N ASP A 28 -18.70 -23.82 -6.05
CA ASP A 28 -17.61 -23.77 -5.09
C ASP A 28 -16.47 -24.74 -5.46
N GLY A 29 -15.25 -24.42 -5.00
CA GLY A 29 -14.09 -25.31 -5.16
C GLY A 29 -13.46 -25.33 -6.56
N VAL A 30 -13.80 -24.38 -7.44
CA VAL A 30 -13.26 -24.30 -8.79
C VAL A 30 -11.77 -23.96 -8.76
N LYS A 31 -10.93 -24.87 -9.27
CA LYS A 31 -9.48 -24.68 -9.40
C LYS A 31 -9.01 -24.25 -10.80
N ARG A 32 -9.80 -24.54 -11.83
CA ARG A 32 -9.48 -24.24 -13.24
C ARG A 32 -10.65 -23.46 -13.87
N SER A 33 -10.71 -22.17 -13.56
CA SER A 33 -11.74 -21.27 -14.06
C SER A 33 -11.75 -21.21 -15.60
N ASP A 34 -10.57 -21.20 -16.22
CA ASP A 34 -10.42 -21.13 -17.67
C ASP A 34 -11.04 -22.35 -18.38
N ALA A 35 -10.96 -23.53 -17.76
CA ALA A 35 -11.57 -24.76 -18.30
C ALA A 35 -13.09 -24.73 -18.23
N LEU A 36 -13.66 -24.13 -17.17
CA LEU A 36 -15.10 -23.92 -17.06
C LEU A 36 -15.60 -22.85 -18.03
N ASN A 37 -14.80 -21.81 -18.26
CA ASN A 37 -15.12 -20.81 -19.28
C ASN A 37 -15.13 -21.43 -20.69
N ALA A 38 -14.12 -22.24 -21.02
CA ALA A 38 -14.07 -22.97 -22.28
C ALA A 38 -15.25 -23.94 -22.43
N LEU A 39 -15.65 -24.64 -21.36
CA LEU A 39 -16.83 -25.52 -21.38
C LEU A 39 -18.13 -24.72 -21.57
N ALA A 40 -18.28 -23.57 -20.90
CA ALA A 40 -19.45 -22.71 -21.04
C ALA A 40 -19.61 -22.22 -22.48
N THR A 41 -18.52 -21.89 -23.19
CA THR A 41 -18.59 -21.48 -24.61
C THR A 41 -19.07 -22.58 -25.55
N GLN A 42 -19.07 -23.86 -25.14
CA GLN A 42 -19.60 -24.97 -25.95
C GLN A 42 -21.12 -25.10 -25.87
N TYR A 43 -21.77 -24.49 -24.88
CA TYR A 43 -23.22 -24.57 -24.69
C TYR A 43 -23.88 -23.20 -24.89
N SER A 44 -24.78 -23.10 -25.87
CA SER A 44 -25.56 -21.89 -26.10
C SER A 44 -26.45 -21.57 -24.88
N GLY A 45 -26.31 -20.36 -24.32
CA GLY A 45 -27.08 -19.91 -23.16
C GLY A 45 -26.40 -20.13 -21.81
N VAL A 46 -25.19 -20.70 -21.78
CA VAL A 46 -24.39 -20.86 -20.56
C VAL A 46 -23.22 -19.87 -20.59
N ALA A 47 -23.10 -19.04 -19.56
CA ALA A 47 -21.99 -18.10 -19.40
C ALA A 47 -21.31 -18.33 -18.05
N TRP A 48 -19.99 -18.50 -18.08
CA TRP A 48 -19.18 -18.60 -16.87
C TRP A 48 -18.78 -17.20 -16.40
N ILE A 49 -19.15 -16.85 -15.17
CA ILE A 49 -18.86 -15.54 -14.58
C ILE A 49 -17.91 -15.73 -13.40
N ASP A 50 -16.61 -15.60 -13.67
CA ASP A 50 -15.60 -15.57 -12.61
C ASP A 50 -15.19 -14.15 -12.28
N ARG A 51 -15.95 -13.54 -11.36
CA ARG A 51 -15.60 -12.23 -10.82
C ARG A 51 -14.29 -12.28 -10.04
N LYS A 52 -13.98 -13.41 -9.39
CA LYS A 52 -12.80 -13.56 -8.52
C LYS A 52 -11.50 -13.52 -9.31
N SER A 53 -11.36 -14.29 -10.38
CA SER A 53 -10.17 -14.24 -11.24
C SER A 53 -9.98 -12.89 -11.92
N THR A 54 -11.07 -12.22 -12.28
CA THR A 54 -11.02 -10.86 -12.84
C THR A 54 -10.43 -9.88 -11.81
N PHE A 55 -10.88 -9.93 -10.56
CA PHE A 55 -10.31 -9.11 -9.49
C PHE A 55 -8.84 -9.48 -9.23
N ASP A 56 -8.51 -10.77 -9.09
CA ASP A 56 -7.13 -11.21 -8.81
C ASP A 56 -6.15 -10.75 -9.90
N THR A 57 -6.57 -10.79 -11.17
CA THR A 57 -5.79 -10.31 -12.31
C THR A 57 -5.58 -8.79 -12.24
N LEU A 58 -6.62 -8.03 -11.91
CA LEU A 58 -6.51 -6.59 -11.70
C LEU A 58 -5.57 -6.26 -10.52
N PHE A 59 -5.70 -6.95 -9.39
CA PHE A 59 -4.81 -6.76 -8.24
C PHE A 59 -3.35 -7.06 -8.59
N ALA A 60 -3.07 -8.09 -9.39
CA ALA A 60 -1.74 -8.40 -9.86
C ALA A 60 -1.17 -7.32 -10.80
N LEU A 61 -1.99 -6.81 -11.73
CA LEU A 61 -1.62 -5.70 -12.62
C LEU A 61 -1.28 -4.45 -11.81
N TYR A 62 -2.18 -4.04 -10.92
CA TYR A 62 -1.96 -2.86 -10.09
C TYR A 62 -0.76 -3.01 -9.17
N ARG A 63 -0.50 -4.20 -8.63
CA ARG A 63 0.71 -4.47 -7.85
C ARG A 63 1.97 -4.15 -8.66
N ASN A 64 2.05 -4.61 -9.91
CA ASN A 64 3.20 -4.34 -10.78
C ASN A 64 3.32 -2.84 -11.10
N VAL A 65 2.21 -2.17 -11.40
CA VAL A 65 2.19 -0.72 -11.65
C VAL A 65 2.66 0.07 -10.43
N LEU A 66 2.15 -0.26 -9.23
CA LEU A 66 2.55 0.38 -7.97
C LEU A 66 4.03 0.15 -7.64
N THR A 67 4.54 -1.06 -7.85
CA THR A 67 5.96 -1.34 -7.68
C THR A 67 6.80 -0.51 -8.65
N GLY A 68 6.42 -0.46 -9.93
CA GLY A 68 7.09 0.39 -10.93
C GLY A 68 7.06 1.87 -10.54
N LEU A 69 5.91 2.37 -10.11
CA LEU A 69 5.75 3.76 -9.68
C LEU A 69 6.58 4.07 -8.42
N LEU A 70 6.68 3.14 -7.48
CA LEU A 70 7.53 3.30 -6.29
C LEU A 70 9.00 3.44 -6.69
N PHE A 71 9.50 2.63 -7.62
CA PHE A 71 10.86 2.75 -8.13
C PHE A 71 11.08 4.08 -8.88
N VAL A 72 10.13 4.48 -9.73
CA VAL A 72 10.19 5.76 -10.44
C VAL A 72 10.20 6.93 -9.45
N ALA A 73 9.34 6.91 -8.44
CA ALA A 73 9.31 7.94 -7.39
C ALA A 73 10.66 8.01 -6.68
N LEU A 74 11.22 6.86 -6.27
CA LEU A 74 12.51 6.79 -5.60
C LEU A 74 13.65 7.35 -6.50
N ALA A 75 13.64 7.04 -7.79
CA ALA A 75 14.59 7.55 -8.76
C ALA A 75 14.46 9.07 -8.97
N VAL A 76 13.24 9.60 -9.03
CA VAL A 76 12.98 11.04 -9.14
C VAL A 76 13.46 11.77 -7.89
N ILE A 77 13.19 11.23 -6.70
CA ILE A 77 13.66 11.79 -5.42
C ILE A 77 15.20 11.75 -5.37
N ALA A 78 15.81 10.63 -5.77
CA ALA A 78 17.26 10.50 -5.88
C ALA A 78 17.84 11.58 -6.78
N CYS A 79 17.31 11.71 -7.99
CA CYS A 79 17.78 12.68 -8.98
C CYS A 79 17.64 14.11 -8.47
N GLY A 80 16.46 14.47 -7.94
CA GLY A 80 16.22 15.79 -7.35
C GLY A 80 17.15 16.10 -6.17
N ALA A 81 17.38 15.13 -5.29
CA ALA A 81 18.29 15.28 -4.16
C ALA A 81 19.75 15.43 -4.60
N MET A 82 20.19 14.66 -5.60
CA MET A 82 21.55 14.75 -6.15
C MET A 82 21.80 16.07 -6.88
N ILE A 83 20.81 16.59 -7.62
CA ILE A 83 20.90 17.90 -8.28
C ILE A 83 20.98 19.02 -7.23
N ARG A 84 20.17 18.94 -6.16
CA ARG A 84 20.07 20.02 -5.16
C ARG A 84 21.22 20.03 -4.14
N LEU A 85 21.65 18.86 -3.66
CA LEU A 85 22.63 18.73 -2.57
C LEU A 85 24.02 18.23 -3.03
N GLY A 86 24.15 17.82 -4.29
CA GLY A 86 25.32 17.15 -4.85
C GLY A 86 25.29 15.62 -4.63
N TRP A 87 26.01 14.87 -5.46
CA TRP A 87 25.97 13.40 -5.51
C TRP A 87 26.09 12.72 -4.14
N ARG A 88 27.10 13.09 -3.35
CA ARG A 88 27.36 12.46 -2.04
C ARG A 88 26.26 12.73 -1.01
N LYS A 89 25.78 13.97 -0.92
CA LYS A 89 24.75 14.36 0.07
C LYS A 89 23.36 13.95 -0.37
N GLY A 90 23.09 13.97 -1.67
CA GLY A 90 21.86 13.44 -2.25
C GLY A 90 21.69 11.95 -1.92
N LEU A 91 22.75 11.14 -2.07
CA LEU A 91 22.67 9.72 -1.73
C LEU A 91 22.44 9.47 -0.24
N VAL A 92 23.11 10.23 0.63
CA VAL A 92 22.89 10.15 2.09
C VAL A 92 21.46 10.54 2.47
N SER A 93 20.85 11.51 1.77
CA SER A 93 19.46 11.90 2.04
C SER A 93 18.42 10.82 1.72
N LEU A 94 18.78 9.83 0.88
CA LEU A 94 17.90 8.69 0.55
C LEU A 94 17.96 7.57 1.59
N VAL A 95 19.00 7.53 2.42
CA VAL A 95 19.22 6.43 3.38
C VAL A 95 18.01 6.22 4.31
N PRO A 96 17.41 7.26 4.93
CA PRO A 96 16.22 7.06 5.77
C PRO A 96 15.03 6.51 5.01
N SER A 97 14.79 6.98 3.78
CA SER A 97 13.67 6.54 2.96
C SER A 97 13.82 5.09 2.51
N VAL A 98 15.02 4.68 2.08
CA VAL A 98 15.26 3.30 1.66
C VAL A 98 15.20 2.36 2.86
N LEU A 99 15.77 2.75 3.99
CA LEU A 99 15.74 1.93 5.20
C LEU A 99 14.34 1.84 5.81
N SER A 100 13.52 2.89 5.72
CA SER A 100 12.14 2.83 6.20
C SER A 100 11.27 1.90 5.35
N LEU A 101 11.41 1.96 4.02
CA LEU A 101 10.73 1.04 3.11
C LEU A 101 11.19 -0.40 3.34
N GLY A 102 12.51 -0.60 3.49
CA GLY A 102 13.10 -1.91 3.80
C GLY A 102 12.61 -2.46 5.14
N CYS A 103 12.50 -1.62 6.17
CA CYS A 103 11.96 -2.01 7.47
C CYS A 103 10.47 -2.36 7.39
N GLY A 104 9.68 -1.59 6.62
CA GLY A 104 8.28 -1.89 6.33
C GLY A 104 8.10 -3.27 5.70
N LEU A 105 8.89 -3.56 4.67
CA LEU A 105 8.90 -4.87 4.01
C LEU A 105 9.38 -5.99 4.94
N ALA A 106 10.45 -5.74 5.71
CA ALA A 106 10.97 -6.71 6.67
C ALA A 106 9.90 -7.07 7.72
N ALA A 107 9.29 -6.08 8.37
CA ALA A 107 8.23 -6.30 9.35
C ALA A 107 7.06 -7.09 8.77
N LEU A 108 6.67 -6.82 7.52
CA LEU A 108 5.64 -7.56 6.81
C LEU A 108 6.01 -9.05 6.63
N THR A 109 7.23 -9.31 6.15
CA THR A 109 7.72 -10.68 5.94
C THR A 109 7.90 -11.46 7.23
N LEU A 110 8.41 -10.82 8.30
CA LEU A 110 8.50 -11.41 9.64
C LEU A 110 7.12 -11.72 10.22
N SER A 111 6.11 -10.93 9.87
CA SER A 111 4.71 -11.18 10.28
C SER A 111 4.03 -12.28 9.44
N GLY A 112 4.75 -12.95 8.53
CA GLY A 112 4.22 -14.03 7.69
C GLY A 112 3.28 -13.57 6.59
N HIS A 113 3.20 -12.26 6.30
CA HIS A 113 2.32 -11.71 5.28
C HIS A 113 3.06 -11.55 3.93
N ALA A 114 2.40 -11.91 2.83
CA ALA A 114 2.92 -11.68 1.49
C ALA A 114 2.72 -10.22 1.05
N VAL A 115 3.62 -9.73 0.18
CA VAL A 115 3.48 -8.41 -0.45
C VAL A 115 2.27 -8.40 -1.38
N ASN A 116 1.29 -7.58 -1.01
CA ASN A 116 0.06 -7.37 -1.75
C ASN A 116 -0.09 -5.89 -2.15
N LEU A 117 -1.16 -5.58 -2.87
CA LEU A 117 -1.48 -4.22 -3.31
C LEU A 117 -1.50 -3.21 -2.15
N PHE A 118 -2.11 -3.57 -1.02
CA PHE A 118 -2.27 -2.70 0.13
C PHE A 118 -0.93 -2.42 0.81
N SER A 119 -0.09 -3.43 0.98
CA SER A 119 1.27 -3.23 1.49
C SER A 119 2.10 -2.29 0.60
N LEU A 120 1.90 -2.30 -0.73
CA LEU A 120 2.55 -1.35 -1.64
C LEU A 120 2.00 0.07 -1.48
N LEU A 121 0.67 0.22 -1.33
CA LEU A 121 0.06 1.51 -1.04
C LEU A 121 0.59 2.10 0.27
N ALA A 122 0.79 1.26 1.29
CA ALA A 122 1.44 1.67 2.54
C ALA A 122 2.88 2.15 2.30
N LEU A 123 3.68 1.44 1.50
CA LEU A 123 5.05 1.89 1.15
C LEU A 123 5.07 3.24 0.44
N VAL A 124 4.15 3.48 -0.50
CA VAL A 124 4.02 4.78 -1.18
C VAL A 124 3.70 5.89 -0.17
N LEU A 125 2.80 5.62 0.77
CA LEU A 125 2.44 6.58 1.82
C LEU A 125 3.61 6.84 2.79
N VAL A 126 4.33 5.80 3.21
CA VAL A 126 5.55 5.90 4.03
C VAL A 126 6.61 6.74 3.31
N LEU A 127 6.81 6.52 2.01
CA LEU A 127 7.75 7.30 1.21
C LEU A 127 7.37 8.79 1.21
N GLY A 128 6.09 9.11 0.93
CA GLY A 128 5.59 10.48 0.91
C GLY A 128 5.75 11.20 2.25
N ILE A 129 5.39 10.54 3.36
CA ILE A 129 5.51 11.09 4.70
C ILE A 129 6.99 11.22 5.13
N GLY A 130 7.81 10.21 4.85
CA GLY A 130 9.21 10.18 5.26
C GLY A 130 10.07 11.28 4.64
N ILE A 131 9.81 11.65 3.38
CA ILE A 131 10.51 12.75 2.70
C ILE A 131 10.26 14.09 3.40
N ASN A 132 9.04 14.33 3.86
CA ASN A 132 8.69 15.59 4.52
C ASN A 132 9.50 15.83 5.80
N TYR A 133 9.86 14.78 6.53
CA TYR A 133 10.69 14.90 7.73
C TYR A 133 12.09 15.43 7.41
N THR A 134 12.74 14.89 6.37
CA THR A 134 14.07 15.35 5.95
C THR A 134 14.07 16.82 5.51
N LEU A 135 12.98 17.26 4.86
CA LEU A 135 12.85 18.63 4.37
C LEU A 135 12.64 19.62 5.52
N PHE A 136 11.83 19.25 6.52
CA PHE A 136 11.54 20.08 7.70
C PHE A 136 12.78 20.30 8.57
N PHE A 137 13.60 19.26 8.78
CA PHE A 137 14.88 19.37 9.49
C PHE A 137 15.93 20.17 8.71
N SER A 138 15.85 20.21 7.37
CA SER A 138 16.78 21.01 6.56
C SER A 138 16.49 22.53 6.56
N ASN A 139 15.32 22.96 7.09
CA ASN A 139 14.90 24.36 7.01
C ASN A 139 15.68 25.24 8.02
N PRO A 140 16.49 26.23 7.58
CA PRO A 140 17.37 27.00 8.46
C PRO A 140 16.67 28.03 9.37
N ARG A 141 15.35 28.21 9.23
CA ARG A 141 14.61 29.37 9.79
C ARG A 141 13.71 29.05 10.98
N GLY A 142 13.47 27.77 11.28
CA GLY A 142 12.63 27.36 12.42
C GLY A 142 13.45 27.00 13.65
N THR A 143 12.88 27.16 14.85
CA THR A 143 13.49 26.56 16.04
C THR A 143 13.38 25.03 15.92
N PRO A 144 14.49 24.28 15.90
CA PRO A 144 14.47 22.84 15.64
C PRO A 144 13.63 22.06 16.67
N LEU A 145 13.52 22.59 17.90
CA LEU A 145 12.74 21.98 18.99
C LEU A 145 11.22 22.03 18.76
N THR A 146 10.68 23.14 18.26
CA THR A 146 9.21 23.25 18.01
C THR A 146 8.78 22.39 16.83
N SER A 147 9.63 22.32 15.81
CA SER A 147 9.41 21.47 14.63
C SER A 147 9.45 19.98 14.99
N LEU A 148 10.41 19.56 15.84
CA LEU A 148 10.48 18.19 16.32
C LEU A 148 9.21 17.80 17.10
N LEU A 149 8.74 18.67 18.01
CA LEU A 149 7.51 18.42 18.79
C LEU A 149 6.26 18.31 17.92
N ALA A 150 6.11 19.19 16.92
CA ALA A 150 5.00 19.14 15.98
C ALA A 150 5.02 17.85 15.14
N ILE A 151 6.20 17.45 14.65
CA ILE A 151 6.38 16.23 13.87
C ILE A 151 6.13 14.98 14.74
N THR A 152 6.63 14.95 15.98
CA THR A 152 6.38 13.82 16.90
C THR A 152 4.90 13.67 17.19
N LEU A 153 4.19 14.77 17.43
CA LEU A 153 2.77 14.74 17.73
C LEU A 153 1.96 14.26 16.51
N ALA A 154 2.25 14.81 15.32
CA ALA A 154 1.64 14.37 14.08
C ALA A 154 1.91 12.87 13.80
N MET A 155 3.14 12.42 14.04
CA MET A 155 3.53 11.02 13.90
C MET A 155 2.77 10.13 14.89
N MET A 156 2.69 10.51 16.18
CA MET A 156 1.94 9.76 17.18
C MET A 156 0.46 9.64 16.83
N THR A 157 -0.18 10.73 16.40
CA THR A 157 -1.58 10.69 15.95
C THR A 157 -1.74 9.79 14.72
N THR A 158 -0.78 9.82 13.78
CA THR A 158 -0.80 8.96 12.58
C THR A 158 -0.64 7.49 12.95
N LEU A 159 0.30 7.16 13.84
CA LEU A 159 0.49 5.79 14.34
C LEU A 159 -0.72 5.31 15.14
N LEU A 160 -1.34 6.17 15.95
CA LEU A 160 -2.50 5.78 16.74
C LEU A 160 -3.73 5.55 15.85
N THR A 161 -3.96 6.41 14.86
CA THR A 161 -5.12 6.29 13.97
C THR A 161 -4.95 5.16 12.95
N LEU A 162 -3.84 5.14 12.22
CA LEU A 162 -3.61 4.17 11.16
C LEU A 162 -3.01 2.85 11.68
N GLY A 163 -2.38 2.84 12.86
CA GLY A 163 -1.85 1.62 13.46
C GLY A 163 -2.92 0.67 13.98
N MET A 164 -4.13 1.17 14.27
CA MET A 164 -5.29 0.32 14.59
C MET A 164 -5.60 -0.69 13.47
N LEU A 165 -5.20 -0.40 12.23
CA LEU A 165 -5.38 -1.29 11.07
C LEU A 165 -4.63 -2.62 11.23
N VAL A 166 -3.55 -2.66 12.02
CA VAL A 166 -2.79 -3.89 12.32
C VAL A 166 -3.68 -4.95 12.96
N PHE A 167 -4.64 -4.54 13.80
CA PHE A 167 -5.57 -5.44 14.50
C PHE A 167 -6.77 -5.89 13.64
N SER A 168 -6.80 -5.52 12.36
CA SER A 168 -7.88 -5.94 11.47
C SER A 168 -7.84 -7.45 11.21
N ALA A 169 -9.01 -8.11 11.25
CA ALA A 169 -9.16 -9.51 10.85
C ALA A 169 -8.96 -9.73 9.34
N THR A 170 -9.00 -8.66 8.53
CA THR A 170 -8.77 -8.76 7.09
C THR A 170 -7.28 -8.67 6.80
N GLN A 171 -6.68 -9.75 6.29
CA GLN A 171 -5.24 -9.88 6.02
C GLN A 171 -4.65 -8.69 5.23
N ALA A 172 -5.37 -8.22 4.21
CA ALA A 172 -4.97 -7.07 3.40
C ALA A 172 -4.83 -5.78 4.24
N ILE A 173 -5.76 -5.54 5.17
CA ILE A 173 -5.78 -4.34 6.02
C ILE A 173 -4.70 -4.43 7.10
N SER A 174 -4.52 -5.60 7.71
CA SER A 174 -3.45 -5.82 8.70
C SER A 174 -2.06 -5.60 8.07
N SER A 175 -1.82 -6.16 6.89
CA SER A 175 -0.55 -5.96 6.16
C SER A 175 -0.25 -4.49 5.83
N PHE A 176 -1.27 -3.71 5.49
CA PHE A 176 -1.15 -2.26 5.28
C PHE A 176 -0.70 -1.57 6.58
N GLY A 177 -1.36 -1.88 7.69
CA GLY A 177 -1.04 -1.32 9.00
C GLY A 177 0.39 -1.64 9.45
N ILE A 178 0.84 -2.88 9.28
CA ILE A 178 2.18 -3.33 9.70
C ILE A 178 3.27 -2.55 8.97
N VAL A 179 3.17 -2.47 7.64
CA VAL A 179 4.13 -1.73 6.80
C VAL A 179 4.13 -0.25 7.14
N LEU A 180 2.95 0.33 7.36
CA LEU A 180 2.81 1.74 7.64
C LEU A 180 3.40 2.12 9.01
N VAL A 181 3.08 1.36 10.07
CA VAL A 181 3.57 1.63 11.42
C VAL A 181 5.08 1.49 11.48
N SER A 182 5.61 0.36 11.01
CA SER A 182 7.06 0.12 11.02
C SER A 182 7.82 1.09 10.10
N GLY A 183 7.27 1.38 8.91
CA GLY A 183 7.85 2.32 7.98
C GLY A 183 7.90 3.76 8.51
N ILE A 184 6.79 4.29 9.02
CA ILE A 184 6.75 5.65 9.59
C ILE A 184 7.65 5.76 10.81
N PHE A 185 7.60 4.77 11.72
CA PHE A 185 8.43 4.78 12.92
C PHE A 185 9.92 4.77 12.57
N THR A 186 10.34 3.93 11.63
CA THR A 186 11.73 3.89 11.15
C THR A 186 12.11 5.17 10.39
N ALA A 187 11.25 5.71 9.54
CA ALA A 187 11.50 6.97 8.85
C ALA A 187 11.70 8.14 9.83
N PHE A 188 10.88 8.19 10.88
CA PHE A 188 11.01 9.18 11.95
C PHE A 188 12.34 9.03 12.70
N LEU A 189 12.68 7.80 13.13
CA LEU A 189 13.90 7.51 13.87
C LEU A 189 15.18 7.83 13.07
N LEU A 190 15.16 7.57 11.75
CA LEU A 190 16.28 7.87 10.86
C LEU A 190 16.29 9.31 10.31
N SER A 191 15.22 10.08 10.47
CA SER A 191 15.14 11.45 9.96
C SER A 191 16.27 12.38 10.43
N PRO A 192 16.80 12.30 11.67
CA PRO A 192 17.92 13.13 12.10
C PRO A 192 19.25 12.74 11.45
N LEU A 193 19.38 11.50 10.97
CA LEU A 193 20.63 10.98 10.40
C LEU A 193 20.91 11.54 8.98
N ALA A 194 19.87 11.89 8.23
CA ALA A 194 20.00 12.54 6.92
C ALA A 194 20.24 14.05 7.00
N MET A 195 20.29 14.62 8.21
CA MET A 195 20.52 16.05 8.40
C MET A 195 21.98 16.38 7.98
N PRO A 196 22.20 17.25 6.98
CA PRO A 196 23.54 17.61 6.58
C PRO A 196 24.25 18.27 7.75
N GLY A 197 25.33 17.65 8.24
CA GLY A 197 26.15 18.18 9.32
C GLY A 197 26.41 19.68 9.12
N LYS A 198 25.98 20.47 10.11
CA LYS A 198 26.07 21.93 10.13
C LYS A 198 27.55 22.30 10.05
N LYS A 199 28.10 22.50 8.85
CA LYS A 199 29.38 23.19 8.70
C LYS A 199 29.11 24.63 9.08
N GLU A 200 29.46 24.95 10.33
CA GLU A 200 29.70 26.28 10.84
C GLU A 200 30.47 27.07 9.77
N LYS A 201 29.75 27.91 9.03
CA LYS A 201 30.37 28.83 8.07
C LYS A 201 30.92 30.00 8.88
N LYS A 202 31.95 29.72 9.67
CA LYS A 202 32.82 30.74 10.25
C LYS A 202 33.78 31.17 9.14
N ARG A 203 33.41 32.20 8.38
CA ARG A 203 34.31 33.02 7.56
C ARG A 203 33.93 34.46 7.92
N ARG A 204 34.65 35.05 8.87
CA ARG A 204 35.80 35.96 8.64
C ARG A 204 35.39 37.15 7.80
#